data_AF-A0A348N227-F1
#
_entry.id   AF-A0A348N227-F1
#
_cell.length_a   1.000
_cell.length_b   1.000
_cell.length_c   1.000
_cell.angle_alpha   90.00
_cell.angle_beta   90.00
_cell.angle_gamma   90.00
#
_symmetry.space_group_name_H-M   'P 1'
#
loop_
_entity.id
_entity.type
_entity.pdbx_description
1 polymer ?
#
loop_
_entity_poly.entity_id
_entity_poly.type
_entity_poly.pdbx_seq_one_letter_code
_entity_poly.pdbx_strand_id
1 'polypeptide(L)'
;MISEAIAELPTKLVHFDTIEHPSIIASIANTYKQTISNITPFIKVQGEAIYLQNHHNANMVRALLLTAIRAAIIWHQKGGRTYHLLWQSKKLATITTTLQQEAADSQSSV
;
A
#
# COMPACT_ATOMS: atom_id res chain seq x y z
N MET A 1 -3.67 -8.39 15.38
CA MET A 1 -4.81 -7.85 14.60
C MET A 1 -4.46 -7.62 13.12
N ILE A 2 -3.81 -6.51 12.68
CA ILE A 2 -3.48 -6.31 11.23
C ILE A 2 -2.56 -7.41 10.68
N SER A 3 -1.56 -7.83 11.48
CA SER A 3 -0.60 -8.86 11.07
C SER A 3 -1.25 -10.23 10.89
N GLU A 4 -2.27 -10.53 11.68
CA GLU A 4 -2.97 -11.81 11.73
C GLU A 4 -3.96 -11.93 10.59
N ALA A 5 -4.72 -10.87 10.33
CA ALA A 5 -5.60 -10.80 9.16
C ALA A 5 -4.82 -10.86 7.83
N ILE A 6 -3.56 -10.44 7.80
CA ILE A 6 -2.66 -10.62 6.65
C ILE A 6 -2.05 -12.03 6.60
N ALA A 7 -1.86 -12.68 7.75
CA ALA A 7 -1.39 -14.07 7.82
C ALA A 7 -2.44 -15.08 7.32
N GLU A 8 -3.73 -14.72 7.28
CA GLU A 8 -4.79 -15.54 6.68
C GLU A 8 -4.90 -15.39 5.15
N LEU A 9 -4.32 -14.33 4.57
CA LEU A 9 -4.32 -14.12 3.12
C LEU A 9 -3.61 -15.23 2.33
N PRO A 10 -2.43 -15.77 2.73
CA PRO A 10 -1.79 -16.87 2.01
C PRO A 10 -2.69 -18.11 1.92
N THR A 11 -3.48 -18.42 2.96
CA THR A 11 -4.44 -19.53 2.93
C THR A 11 -5.54 -19.32 1.87
N LYS A 12 -5.94 -18.06 1.62
CA LYS A 12 -6.90 -17.72 0.56
C LYS A 12 -6.24 -17.66 -0.83
N LEU A 13 -4.95 -17.28 -0.93
CA LEU A 13 -4.18 -17.33 -2.17
C LEU A 13 -4.02 -18.77 -2.70
N VAL A 14 -3.95 -19.77 -1.82
CA VAL A 14 -3.87 -21.19 -2.25
C VAL A 14 -5.08 -21.61 -3.10
N HIS A 15 -6.22 -20.91 -2.98
CA HIS A 15 -7.42 -21.16 -3.79
C HIS A 15 -7.55 -20.28 -5.04
N PHE A 16 -6.75 -19.22 -5.16
CA PHE A 16 -6.84 -18.27 -6.26
C PHE A 16 -5.41 -17.96 -6.71
N ASP A 17 -4.97 -18.56 -7.81
CA ASP A 17 -3.61 -18.44 -8.40
C ASP A 17 -3.16 -16.99 -8.70
N THR A 18 -4.03 -15.99 -8.51
CA THR A 18 -3.75 -14.57 -8.80
C THR A 18 -4.26 -13.64 -7.70
N ILE A 19 -3.39 -12.75 -7.23
CA ILE A 19 -3.64 -11.74 -6.18
C ILE A 19 -4.73 -10.73 -6.59
N GLU A 20 -4.94 -10.61 -7.90
CA GLU A 20 -5.88 -9.71 -8.55
C GLU A 20 -7.34 -10.09 -8.33
N HIS A 21 -7.60 -11.28 -7.78
CA HIS A 21 -8.97 -11.76 -7.63
C HIS A 21 -9.79 -10.83 -6.71
N PRO A 22 -10.98 -10.37 -7.13
CA PRO A 22 -11.81 -9.42 -6.37
C PRO A 22 -12.11 -9.87 -4.93
N SER A 23 -12.14 -11.18 -4.68
CA SER A 23 -12.36 -11.77 -3.36
C SER A 23 -11.21 -11.49 -2.38
N ILE A 24 -9.96 -11.54 -2.86
CA ILE A 24 -8.77 -11.22 -2.05
C ILE A 24 -8.80 -9.74 -1.68
N ILE A 25 -9.05 -8.87 -2.67
CA ILE A 25 -9.17 -7.42 -2.48
C ILE A 25 -10.28 -7.09 -1.47
N ALA A 26 -11.44 -7.76 -1.55
CA ALA A 26 -12.52 -7.60 -0.60
C ALA A 26 -12.14 -8.05 0.83
N SER A 27 -11.40 -9.15 0.97
CA SER A 27 -10.89 -9.60 2.28
C SER A 27 -9.95 -8.57 2.90
N ILE A 28 -9.02 -8.01 2.12
CA ILE A 28 -8.09 -6.97 2.58
C ILE A 28 -8.85 -5.68 2.94
N ALA A 29 -9.84 -5.29 2.12
CA ALA A 29 -10.69 -4.14 2.40
C ALA A 29 -11.51 -4.30 3.69
N ASN A 30 -11.99 -5.51 3.97
CA ASN A 30 -12.71 -5.81 5.20
C ASN A 30 -11.80 -5.72 6.43
N THR A 31 -10.56 -6.22 6.33
CA THR A 31 -9.54 -6.05 7.37
C THR A 31 -9.25 -4.57 7.65
N TYR A 32 -9.12 -3.75 6.61
CA TYR A 32 -9.01 -2.30 6.76
C TYR A 32 -10.21 -1.71 7.50
N LYS A 33 -11.43 -2.09 7.11
CA LYS A 33 -12.65 -1.62 7.78
C LYS A 33 -12.65 -2.03 9.25
N GLN A 34 -12.34 -3.28 9.59
CA GLN A 34 -12.35 -3.73 10.99
C GLN A 34 -11.26 -3.07 11.85
N THR A 35 -10.11 -2.74 11.25
CA THR A 35 -8.97 -2.22 12.03
C THR A 35 -8.89 -0.70 12.06
N ILE A 36 -9.11 -0.04 10.91
CA ILE A 36 -8.95 1.40 10.73
C ILE A 36 -10.27 2.15 10.89
N SER A 37 -11.45 1.52 10.72
CA SER A 37 -12.73 2.20 10.98
C SER A 37 -12.92 2.62 12.43
N ASN A 38 -12.16 2.05 13.36
CA ASN A 38 -12.19 2.43 14.77
C ASN A 38 -11.19 3.55 15.12
N ILE A 39 -10.37 4.00 14.16
CA ILE A 39 -9.33 5.00 14.38
C ILE A 39 -9.82 6.35 13.82
N THR A 40 -9.84 7.36 14.68
CA THR A 40 -10.11 8.76 14.29
C THR A 40 -8.77 9.49 14.17
N PRO A 41 -8.51 10.27 13.11
CA PRO A 41 -9.43 10.72 12.05
C PRO A 41 -9.63 9.71 10.91
N PHE A 42 -10.85 9.65 10.38
CA PHE A 42 -11.19 8.81 9.24
C PHE A 42 -10.72 9.43 7.91
N ILE A 43 -10.25 8.60 6.98
CA ILE A 43 -9.81 9.04 5.65
C ILE A 43 -11.05 9.23 4.77
N LYS A 44 -11.42 10.49 4.47
CA LYS A 44 -12.54 10.82 3.58
C LYS A 44 -12.10 10.84 2.13
N VAL A 45 -12.41 9.78 1.39
CA VAL A 45 -12.16 9.69 -0.06
C VAL A 45 -13.25 10.48 -0.78
N GLN A 46 -12.85 11.52 -1.52
CA GLN A 46 -13.74 12.38 -2.29
C GLN A 46 -13.47 12.16 -3.77
N GLY A 47 -14.54 12.04 -4.57
CA GLY A 47 -14.45 11.76 -5.99
C GLY A 47 -15.84 11.67 -6.61
N GLU A 48 -15.86 11.38 -7.92
CA GLU A 48 -17.09 11.27 -8.68
C GLU A 48 -17.92 10.04 -8.25
N ALA A 49 -19.20 10.27 -7.94
CA ALA A 49 -20.07 9.27 -7.33
C ALA A 49 -20.26 8.00 -8.18
N ILE A 50 -20.19 8.14 -9.51
CA ILE A 50 -20.32 7.03 -10.46
C ILE A 50 -19.25 5.96 -10.21
N TYR A 51 -18.01 6.37 -9.93
CA TYR A 51 -16.91 5.45 -9.63
C TYR A 51 -16.92 4.98 -8.18
N LEU A 52 -17.46 5.79 -7.27
CA LEU A 52 -17.47 5.52 -5.83
C LEU A 52 -18.62 4.58 -5.40
N GLN A 53 -19.70 4.51 -6.17
CA GLN A 53 -20.80 3.56 -5.96
C GLN A 53 -20.37 2.11 -6.26
N ASN A 54 -19.34 1.91 -7.06
CA ASN A 54 -18.83 0.57 -7.36
C ASN A 54 -18.10 -0.01 -6.13
N HIS A 55 -18.68 -1.06 -5.55
CA HIS A 55 -18.12 -1.79 -4.41
C HIS A 55 -16.70 -2.32 -4.67
N HIS A 56 -16.38 -2.70 -5.92
CA HIS A 56 -15.04 -3.15 -6.30
C HIS A 56 -14.01 -2.03 -6.12
N ASN A 57 -14.28 -0.85 -6.68
CA ASN A 57 -13.39 0.31 -6.56
C ASN A 57 -13.22 0.73 -5.09
N ALA A 58 -14.31 0.75 -4.32
CA ALA A 58 -14.25 1.08 -2.90
C ALA A 58 -13.39 0.06 -2.10
N ASN A 59 -13.43 -1.22 -2.46
CA ASN A 59 -12.58 -2.25 -1.87
C ASN A 59 -11.11 -2.08 -2.27
N MET A 60 -10.83 -1.78 -3.54
CA MET A 60 -9.47 -1.48 -4.00
C MET A 60 -8.85 -0.31 -3.23
N VAL A 61 -9.61 0.78 -3.06
CA VAL A 61 -9.14 1.96 -2.32
C VAL A 61 -8.80 1.59 -0.86
N ARG A 62 -9.67 0.83 -0.18
CA ARG A 62 -9.41 0.36 1.19
C ARG A 62 -8.19 -0.57 1.27
N ALA A 63 -8.03 -1.46 0.29
CA ALA A 63 -6.89 -2.35 0.21
C ALA A 63 -5.57 -1.57 0.03
N LEU A 64 -5.54 -0.59 -0.87
CA LEU A 64 -4.39 0.28 -1.08
C LEU A 64 -4.04 1.09 0.17
N LEU A 65 -5.04 1.64 0.85
CA LEU A 65 -4.84 2.37 2.11
C LEU A 65 -4.23 1.47 3.20
N LEU A 66 -4.68 0.22 3.32
CA LEU A 66 -4.09 -0.73 4.28
C LEU A 66 -2.62 -1.02 3.97
N THR A 67 -2.29 -1.24 2.70
CA THR A 67 -0.92 -1.49 2.25
C THR A 67 -0.01 -0.30 2.51
N ALA A 68 -0.50 0.91 2.23
CA ALA A 68 0.24 2.15 2.52
C ALA A 68 0.51 2.33 4.02
N ILE A 69 -0.50 2.08 4.87
CA ILE A 69 -0.32 2.11 6.34
C ILE A 69 0.71 1.08 6.78
N ARG A 70 0.67 -0.15 6.23
CA ARG A 70 1.64 -1.18 6.58
C ARG A 70 3.06 -0.81 6.14
N ALA A 71 3.22 -0.21 4.96
CA ALA A 71 4.50 0.32 4.50
C ALA A 71 5.01 1.42 5.44
N ALA A 72 4.14 2.34 5.88
CA ALA A 72 4.48 3.37 6.86
C ALA A 72 4.89 2.78 8.23
N ILE A 73 4.22 1.72 8.68
CA ILE A 73 4.58 0.99 9.91
C ILE A 73 5.95 0.31 9.76
N ILE A 74 6.24 -0.31 8.62
CA ILE A 74 7.56 -0.90 8.35
C ILE A 74 8.65 0.18 8.35
N TRP A 75 8.36 1.34 7.74
CA TRP A 75 9.26 2.49 7.76
C TRP A 75 9.60 2.93 9.20
N HIS A 76 8.58 3.09 10.04
CA HIS A 76 8.77 3.40 11.46
C HIS A 76 9.55 2.32 12.22
N GLN A 77 9.27 1.04 11.97
CA GLN A 77 9.98 -0.08 12.60
C GLN A 77 11.47 -0.14 12.23
N LYS A 78 11.83 0.28 11.01
CA LYS A 78 13.23 0.38 10.57
C LYS A 78 13.92 1.66 11.08
N GLY A 79 13.28 2.43 11.95
CA GLY A 79 13.82 3.67 12.51
C GLY A 79 13.58 4.91 11.66
N GLY A 80 12.77 4.80 10.59
CA GLY A 80 12.40 5.93 9.74
C GLY A 80 11.47 6.89 10.47
N ARG A 81 11.89 8.15 10.62
CA ARG A 81 11.05 9.24 11.15
C ARG A 81 10.49 10.08 10.00
N THR A 82 9.31 10.68 10.18
CA THR A 82 8.65 11.52 9.17
C THR A 82 9.53 12.69 8.71
N TYR A 83 10.33 13.25 9.64
CA TYR A 83 11.29 14.32 9.33
C TYR A 83 12.58 13.84 8.66
N HIS A 84 12.86 12.54 8.68
CA HIS A 84 14.03 11.98 8.02
C HIS A 84 13.94 12.18 6.50
N LEU A 85 12.72 12.09 5.95
CA LEU A 85 12.44 12.39 4.55
C LEU A 85 12.68 13.88 4.22
N LEU A 86 12.31 14.77 5.14
CA LEU A 86 12.45 16.22 4.97
C LEU A 86 13.93 16.66 5.09
N TRP A 87 14.72 16.06 5.99
CA TRP A 87 16.14 16.40 6.15
C TRP A 87 17.09 15.66 5.21
N GLN A 88 16.77 14.44 4.79
CA GLN A 88 17.57 13.68 3.81
C GLN A 88 17.06 13.79 2.37
N SER A 89 16.09 14.67 2.09
CA SER A 89 15.53 14.88 0.75
C SER A 89 16.62 15.07 -0.31
N LYS A 90 17.70 15.82 -0.01
CA LYS A 90 18.84 15.98 -0.94
C LYS A 90 19.61 14.69 -1.18
N LYS A 91 19.86 13.89 -0.14
CA LYS A 91 20.60 12.62 -0.24
C LYS A 91 19.77 11.56 -0.98
N LEU A 92 18.47 11.51 -0.71
CA LEU A 92 17.52 10.64 -1.42
C LEU A 92 17.40 11.02 -2.88
N ALA A 93 17.31 12.31 -3.21
CA ALA A 93 17.29 12.78 -4.60
C ALA A 93 18.55 12.36 -5.35
N THR A 94 19.74 12.50 -4.76
CA THR A 94 21.00 12.05 -5.38
C THR A 94 21.01 10.54 -5.61
N ILE A 95 20.56 9.75 -4.64
CA ILE A 95 20.52 8.28 -4.75
C ILE A 95 19.53 7.82 -5.83
N THR A 96 18.35 8.45 -5.90
CA THR A 96 17.37 8.15 -6.95
C THR A 96 17.91 8.53 -8.33
N THR A 97 18.57 9.67 -8.48
CA THR A 97 19.20 10.03 -9.76
C THR A 97 20.30 9.04 -10.15
N THR A 98 21.14 8.59 -9.22
CA THR A 98 22.19 7.62 -9.54
C THR A 98 21.61 6.26 -9.93
N LEU A 99 20.56 5.79 -9.25
CA LEU A 99 19.90 4.52 -9.57
C LEU A 99 19.12 4.59 -10.89
N GLN A 100 18.53 5.76 -11.20
CA GLN A 100 17.85 5.98 -12.47
C GLN A 100 18.85 6.03 -13.64
N GLN A 101 20.04 6.55 -13.42
CA GLN A 101 21.13 6.53 -14.39
C GLN A 101 21.61 5.10 -14.66
N GLU A 102 21.81 4.30 -13.60
CA GLU A 102 22.26 2.91 -13.69
C GLU A 102 21.21 2.00 -14.37
N ALA A 103 19.92 2.26 -14.14
CA ALA A 103 18.83 1.59 -14.85
C ALA A 103 18.77 1.96 -16.35
N ALA A 104 19.09 3.21 -16.71
CA ALA A 104 19.17 3.66 -18.11
C ALA A 104 20.38 3.07 -18.84
N ASP A 105 21.53 2.98 -18.17
CA ASP A 105 22.76 2.37 -18.72
C ASP A 105 22.60 0.85 -18.94
N SER A 106 21.81 0.19 -18.08
CA SER A 106 21.49 -1.25 -18.21
C SER A 106 20.53 -1.57 -19.37
N GLN A 107 19.74 -0.58 -19.86
CA GLN A 107 18.85 -0.74 -21.01
C GLN A 107 19.53 -0.49 -22.36
N SER A 108 20.70 0.16 -22.39
CA SER A 108 21.49 0.37 -23.62
C SER A 108 22.51 -0.74 -23.91
N SER A 109 22.65 -1.73 -23.02
CA SER A 109 23.58 -2.87 -23.20
C SER A 109 22.89 -4.17 -23.65
N VAL A 110 21.68 -4.09 -24.22
CA VAL A 110 20.98 -5.19 -24.92
C VAL A 110 20.69 -4.78 -26.36
#